data_AF-A0A956PJU6-F1
#
_entry.id   AF-A0A956PJU6-F1
#
_cell.length_a   1.000
_cell.length_b   1.000
_cell.length_c   1.000
_cell.angle_alpha   90.00
_cell.angle_beta   90.00
_cell.angle_gamma   90.00
#
_symmetry.space_group_name_H-M   'P 1'
#
loop_
_entity.id
_entity.type
_entity.pdbx_description
1 polymer ?
#
loop_
_entity_poly.entity_id
_entity_poly.type
_entity_poly.pdbx_seq_one_letter_code
_entity_poly.pdbx_strand_id
1 'polypeptide(L)'
;MRAKQSIAVILLALLICAGPALALFGPPTRTLRGRINFVQQSNFVVMLDTNEFARIMVAQDRRVPPEVQVGVMVEVKVVQAED
;
A
#
# COMPACT_ATOMS: atom_id res chain seq x y z
N MET A 1 15.96 0.58 -46.76
CA MET A 1 15.60 1.22 -45.47
C MET A 1 14.19 0.82 -45.01
N ARG A 2 13.82 -0.48 -44.96
CA ARG A 2 12.46 -0.93 -44.57
C ARG A 2 12.43 -1.86 -43.34
N ALA A 3 13.55 -2.49 -42.97
CA ALA A 3 13.61 -3.40 -41.81
C ALA A 3 13.60 -2.69 -40.45
N LYS A 4 14.11 -1.44 -40.36
CA LYS A 4 14.17 -0.67 -39.10
C LYS A 4 12.79 -0.21 -38.61
N GLN A 5 11.82 0.01 -39.51
CA GLN A 5 10.45 0.41 -39.12
C GLN A 5 9.67 -0.72 -38.45
N SER A 6 9.83 -1.97 -38.90
CA SER A 6 9.11 -3.11 -38.31
C SER A 6 9.51 -3.39 -36.85
N ILE A 7 10.79 -3.24 -36.51
CA ILE A 7 11.26 -3.50 -35.14
C ILE A 7 10.73 -2.44 -34.18
N ALA A 8 10.71 -1.17 -34.60
CA ALA A 8 10.17 -0.08 -33.78
C ALA A 8 8.67 -0.26 -33.48
N VAL A 9 7.90 -0.76 -34.45
CA VAL A 9 6.46 -1.04 -34.28
C VAL A 9 6.22 -2.21 -33.33
N ILE A 10 7.05 -3.27 -33.40
CA ILE A 10 6.95 -4.42 -32.49
C ILE A 10 7.31 -4.03 -31.05
N LEU A 11 8.36 -3.21 -30.86
CA LEU A 11 8.72 -2.67 -29.55
C LEU A 11 7.62 -1.78 -28.96
N LEU A 12 7.00 -0.94 -29.79
CA LEU A 12 5.89 -0.09 -29.37
C LEU A 12 4.69 -0.93 -28.91
N ALA A 13 4.35 -1.99 -29.65
CA ALA A 13 3.26 -2.90 -29.29
C ALA A 13 3.54 -3.67 -27.99
N LEU A 14 4.78 -4.11 -27.76
CA LEU A 14 5.19 -4.78 -26.51
C LEU A 14 5.08 -3.85 -25.29
N LEU A 15 5.45 -2.58 -25.43
CA LEU A 15 5.32 -1.59 -24.35
C LEU A 15 3.86 -1.30 -23.98
N ILE A 16 2.95 -1.29 -24.96
CA ILE A 16 1.52 -1.11 -24.74
C ILE A 16 0.88 -2.35 -24.07
N CYS A 17 1.41 -3.55 -24.30
CA CYS A 17 0.96 -4.76 -23.61
C CYS A 17 1.52 -4.89 -22.18
N ALA A 18 2.68 -4.29 -21.87
CA ALA A 18 3.28 -4.34 -20.54
C ALA A 18 2.71 -3.27 -19.57
N GLY A 19 2.30 -2.11 -20.08
CA GLY A 19 1.74 -1.00 -19.28
C GLY A 19 0.48 -1.34 -18.47
N PRO A 20 -0.51 -2.07 -18.99
CA PRO A 20 -1.77 -2.34 -18.29
C PRO A 20 -1.61 -3.33 -17.13
N ALA A 21 -0.62 -4.21 -17.19
CA ALA A 21 -0.41 -5.23 -16.16
C ALA A 21 -0.04 -4.59 -14.81
N LEU A 22 0.70 -3.48 -14.82
CA LEU A 22 1.07 -2.75 -13.60
C LEU A 22 -0.08 -1.92 -13.01
N ALA A 23 -1.12 -1.60 -13.80
CA ALA A 23 -2.30 -0.86 -13.34
C ALA A 23 -3.41 -1.75 -12.76
N LEU A 24 -3.36 -3.06 -13.01
CA LEU A 24 -4.35 -4.04 -12.54
C LEU A 24 -4.09 -4.51 -11.10
N PHE A 25 -2.86 -4.35 -10.61
CA PHE A 25 -2.55 -4.57 -9.20
C PHE A 25 -2.63 -3.22 -8.50
N GLY A 26 -3.72 -2.99 -7.77
CA GLY A 26 -3.83 -1.82 -6.89
C GLY A 26 -2.61 -1.70 -5.96
N PRO A 27 -2.44 -0.54 -5.29
CA PRO A 27 -1.24 -0.27 -4.51
C PRO A 27 -0.97 -1.39 -3.51
N PRO A 28 0.30 -1.82 -3.36
CA PRO A 28 0.64 -3.00 -2.57
C PRO A 28 0.08 -2.85 -1.15
N THR A 29 -0.68 -3.84 -0.68
CA THR A 29 -1.24 -3.83 0.68
C THR A 29 -0.51 -4.83 1.55
N ARG A 30 -0.33 -4.48 2.83
CA ARG A 30 0.21 -5.37 3.85
C ARG A 30 -0.77 -5.48 5.00
N THR A 31 -0.93 -6.67 5.54
CA THR A 31 -1.69 -6.88 6.78
C THR A 31 -0.72 -6.87 7.96
N LEU A 32 -1.04 -6.07 8.96
CA LEU A 32 -0.29 -5.92 10.20
C LEU A 32 -1.19 -6.36 11.35
N ARG A 33 -0.66 -7.19 12.24
CA ARG A 33 -1.37 -7.65 13.43
C ARG A 33 -0.57 -7.28 14.66
N GLY A 34 -1.26 -6.75 15.66
CA GLY A 34 -0.63 -6.37 16.90
C GLY A 34 -1.55 -5.58 17.81
N ARG A 35 -0.96 -5.01 18.84
CA ARG A 35 -1.66 -4.25 19.88
C ARG A 35 -1.50 -2.77 19.64
N ILE A 36 -2.59 -2.02 19.71
CA ILE A 36 -2.52 -0.55 19.62
C ILE A 36 -1.79 -0.04 20.85
N ASN A 37 -0.67 0.64 20.62
CA ASN A 37 0.12 1.23 21.70
C ASN A 37 -0.27 2.70 21.92
N PHE A 38 -0.63 3.40 20.85
CA PHE A 38 -0.88 4.84 20.90
C PHE A 38 -1.84 5.30 19.80
N VAL A 39 -2.69 6.28 20.10
CA VAL A 39 -3.68 6.85 19.17
C VAL A 39 -3.58 8.37 19.18
N GLN A 40 -3.47 8.96 17.99
CA GLN A 40 -3.52 10.39 17.71
C GLN A 40 -4.64 10.65 16.69
N GLN A 41 -5.13 11.89 16.60
CA GLN A 41 -6.32 12.27 15.83
C GLN A 41 -6.42 11.66 14.42
N SER A 42 -5.30 11.53 13.70
CA SER A 42 -5.22 10.99 12.34
C SER A 42 -4.24 9.83 12.19
N ASN A 43 -3.60 9.38 13.27
CA ASN A 43 -2.56 8.35 13.23
C ASN A 43 -2.69 7.42 14.43
N PHE A 44 -2.27 6.17 14.30
CA PHE A 44 -2.11 5.30 15.46
C PHE A 44 -0.89 4.40 15.29
N VAL A 45 -0.34 3.93 16.41
CA VAL A 45 0.84 3.06 16.42
C VAL A 45 0.41 1.70 16.92
N VAL A 46 0.76 0.68 16.13
CA VAL A 46 0.55 -0.73 16.48
C VAL A 46 1.89 -1.32 16.85
N MET A 47 1.98 -1.90 18.04
CA MET A 47 3.07 -2.79 18.43
C MET A 47 2.76 -4.17 17.89
N LEU A 48 3.52 -4.59 16.89
CA LEU A 48 3.36 -5.89 16.24
C LEU A 48 3.77 -7.02 17.17
N ASP A 49 3.31 -8.23 16.86
CA ASP A 49 3.72 -9.44 17.60
C ASP A 49 5.25 -9.68 17.53
N THR A 50 5.94 -9.09 16.55
CA THR A 50 7.40 -9.07 16.41
C THR A 50 8.11 -8.08 17.35
N ASN A 51 7.38 -7.39 18.23
CA ASN A 51 7.83 -6.24 19.04
C ASN A 51 8.31 -5.02 18.23
N GLU A 52 7.98 -4.97 16.93
CA GLU A 52 8.22 -3.80 16.10
C GLU A 52 7.06 -2.79 16.22
N PHE A 53 7.35 -1.52 16.04
CA PHE A 53 6.33 -0.47 16.00
C PHE A 53 6.00 -0.09 14.56
N ALA A 54 4.74 -0.23 14.17
CA ALA A 54 4.23 0.24 12.90
C ALA A 54 3.36 1.48 13.12
N ARG A 55 3.74 2.59 12.51
CA ARG A 55 2.91 3.80 12.46
C ARG A 55 1.92 3.66 11.31
N ILE A 56 0.64 3.76 11.63
CA ILE A 56 -0.44 3.76 10.66
C ILE A 56 -0.96 5.18 10.52
N MET A 57 -0.84 5.70 9.29
CA MET A 57 -1.45 6.98 8.92
C MET A 57 -2.82 6.71 8.31
N VAL A 58 -3.86 7.33 8.89
CA VAL A 58 -5.19 7.29 8.29
C VAL A 58 -5.27 8.41 7.26
N ALA A 59 -5.88 8.11 6.11
CA ALA A 59 -6.10 9.11 5.06
C ALA A 59 -6.86 10.33 5.62
N GLN A 60 -6.52 11.53 5.16
CA GLN A 60 -7.02 12.78 5.76
C GLN A 60 -8.55 12.95 5.66
N ASP A 61 -9.19 12.26 4.71
CA ASP A 61 -10.64 12.21 4.52
C ASP A 61 -11.34 11.23 5.49
N ARG A 62 -10.58 10.42 6.21
CA ARG A 62 -11.09 9.39 7.12
C ARG A 62 -10.74 9.69 8.57
N ARG A 63 -11.62 9.30 9.47
CA ARG A 63 -11.38 9.34 10.92
C ARG A 63 -10.90 7.99 11.42
N VAL A 64 -10.09 8.02 12.46
CA VAL A 64 -9.73 6.82 13.22
C VAL A 64 -11.03 6.22 13.80
N PRO A 65 -11.35 4.95 13.53
CA PRO A 65 -12.54 4.31 14.07
C PRO A 65 -12.50 4.23 15.61
N PRO A 66 -13.64 4.31 16.31
CA PRO A 66 -13.69 4.28 17.78
C PRO A 66 -13.24 2.94 18.39
N GLU A 67 -13.15 1.87 17.59
CA GLU A 67 -12.64 0.57 17.99
C GLU A 67 -11.10 0.57 18.13
N VAL A 68 -10.43 1.56 17.54
CA VAL A 68 -8.97 1.74 17.65
C VAL A 68 -8.67 2.41 18.98
N GLN A 69 -8.59 1.60 20.04
CA GLN A 69 -8.24 2.04 21.39
C GLN A 69 -6.95 1.41 21.87
N VAL A 70 -6.22 2.13 22.73
CA VAL A 70 -4.95 1.64 23.30
C VAL A 70 -5.19 0.32 24.04
N GLY A 71 -4.32 -0.65 23.80
CA GLY A 71 -4.38 -1.97 24.40
C GLY A 71 -5.31 -2.95 23.68
N VAL A 72 -6.00 -2.56 22.60
CA VAL A 72 -6.82 -3.47 21.79
C VAL A 72 -5.94 -4.18 20.76
N MET A 73 -6.18 -5.49 20.58
CA MET A 73 -5.58 -6.27 19.50
C MET A 73 -6.33 -5.99 18.21
N VAL A 74 -5.60 -5.62 17.17
CA VAL A 74 -6.16 -5.29 15.86
C VAL A 74 -5.40 -5.97 14.74
N GLU A 75 -6.13 -6.23 13.66
CA GLU A 75 -5.58 -6.59 12.37
C GLU A 75 -5.88 -5.44 11.40
N VAL A 76 -4.82 -4.84 10.87
CA VAL A 76 -4.88 -3.62 10.07
C VAL A 76 -4.34 -3.92 8.69
N LYS A 77 -5.17 -3.73 7.67
CA LYS A 77 -4.72 -3.76 6.27
C LYS A 77 -4.28 -2.36 5.86
N VAL A 78 -2.97 -2.19 5.66
CA VAL A 78 -2.37 -0.92 5.22
C VAL A 78 -2.06 -0.96 3.74
N VAL A 79 -2.24 0.17 3.07
CA VAL A 79 -1.71 0.42 1.72
C VAL A 79 -0.28 0.91 1.92
N GLN A 80 0.71 0.24 1.32
CA GLN A 80 2.08 0.72 1.30
C GLN A 80 2.12 1.92 0.34
N ALA A 81 2.44 3.10 0.87
CA ALA A 81 2.92 4.18 0.03
C ALA A 81 4.34 3.79 -0.41
N GLU A 82 4.65 3.87 -1.70
CA GLU A 82 6.05 3.89 -2.17
C GLU A 82 6.71 5.14 -1.56
N ASP A 83 7.84 4.93 -0.87
CA ASP A 83 8.71 5.99 -0.33
C ASP A 83 9.35 6.84 -1.45
#